data_AF-A0A9N9DEC9-F1
#
_entry.id   AF-A0A9N9DEC9-F1
#
_cell.length_a   1.000
_cell.length_b   1.000
_cell.length_c   1.000
_cell.angle_alpha   90.00
_cell.angle_beta   90.00
_cell.angle_gamma   90.00
#
_symmetry.space_group_name_H-M   'P 1'
#
loop_
_entity.id
_entity.type
_entity.pdbx_description
1 polymer ?
#
loop_
_entity_poly.entity_id
_entity_poly.type
_entity_poly.pdbx_seq_one_letter_code
_entity_poly.pdbx_strand_id
1 'polypeptide(L)'
;MRVLLIRSPPMAGKTSLAQLFEKHLLEEHPGTRVFRISLLWMEADNPEWTFSDRFRWLMGNIGWRQFVSESSRIETILIVDEVQKLYKPDTEDS
;
A
#
# COMPACT_ATOMS: atom_id res chain seq x y z
N MET A 1 -1.09 15.36 -2.03
CA MET A 1 -0.87 14.01 -1.47
C MET A 1 -0.48 14.16 -0.01
N ARG A 2 -1.18 13.47 0.90
CA ARG A 2 -0.82 13.40 2.32
C ARG A 2 -0.39 11.98 2.62
N VAL A 3 0.63 11.80 3.46
CA VAL A 3 1.15 10.48 3.83
C VAL A 3 1.08 10.35 5.34
N LEU A 4 0.48 9.27 5.82
CA LEU A 4 0.46 8.89 7.23
C LEU A 4 1.25 7.60 7.39
N LEU A 5 2.36 7.66 8.12
CA LEU A 5 3.18 6.49 8.42
C LEU A 5 2.92 6.03 9.85
N ILE A 6 2.39 4.82 10.01
CA ILE A 6 2.12 4.20 11.30
C ILE A 6 3.18 3.10 11.54
N ARG A 7 3.99 3.28 12.59
CA ARG A 7 5.01 2.30 13.00
C ARG A 7 4.74 1.84 14.42
N SER A 8 4.76 0.52 14.60
CA SER A 8 4.68 -0.10 15.93
C SER A 8 5.25 -1.51 15.85
N PRO A 9 5.56 -2.16 16.99
CA PRO A 9 6.08 -3.52 17.03
C PRO A 9 5.16 -4.53 16.33
N PRO A 10 5.69 -5.70 15.89
CA PRO A 10 4.86 -6.80 15.40
C PRO A 10 3.70 -7.10 16.35
N MET A 11 2.54 -7.46 15.80
CA MET A 11 1.33 -7.80 16.57
C MET A 11 0.70 -6.67 17.40
N ALA A 12 1.18 -5.42 17.32
CA ALA A 12 0.55 -4.27 17.99
C ALA A 12 -0.73 -3.73 17.29
N GLY A 13 -1.38 -4.54 16.45
CA GLY A 13 -2.69 -4.21 15.85
C GLY A 13 -2.68 -3.27 14.63
N LYS A 14 -1.54 -3.03 13.97
CA LYS A 14 -1.46 -2.16 12.77
C LYS A 14 -2.36 -2.66 11.63
N THR A 15 -2.29 -3.95 11.33
CA THR A 15 -3.10 -4.57 10.29
C THR A 15 -4.59 -4.49 10.63
N SER A 16 -4.96 -4.72 11.89
CA SER A 16 -6.34 -4.57 12.36
C SER A 16 -6.82 -3.12 12.23
N LEU A 17 -5.98 -2.14 12.56
CA LEU A 17 -6.28 -0.72 12.36
C LEU A 17 -6.49 -0.40 10.88
N ALA A 18 -5.61 -0.91 10.00
CA ALA A 18 -5.74 -0.73 8.55
C ALA A 18 -7.06 -1.31 8.00
N GLN A 19 -7.45 -2.50 8.45
CA GLN A 19 -8.71 -3.14 8.07
C GLN A 19 -9.95 -2.42 8.59
N LEU A 20 -9.93 -1.99 9.86
CA LEU A 20 -11.03 -1.22 10.45
C LEU A 20 -11.17 0.16 9.79
N PHE A 21 -10.04 0.79 9.46
CA PHE A 21 -10.03 2.05 8.74
C PHE A 21 -10.57 1.91 7.32
N GLU A 22 -10.14 0.87 6.57
CA GLU A 22 -10.71 0.53 5.26
C GLU A 22 -12.22 0.33 5.34
N LYS A 23 -12.70 -0.47 6.30
CA LYS A 23 -14.13 -0.74 6.49
C LYS A 23 -14.91 0.54 6.77
N HIS A 24 -14.42 1.36 7.70
CA HIS A 24 -15.06 2.63 8.06
C HIS A 24 -15.16 3.59 6.87
N LEU A 25 -14.10 3.69 6.07
CA LEU A 25 -14.10 4.53 4.87
C LEU A 25 -15.10 4.06 3.82
N LEU A 26 -15.24 2.74 3.63
CA LEU A 26 -16.21 2.18 2.69
C LEU A 26 -17.66 2.40 3.15
N GLU A 27 -17.91 2.37 4.46
CA GLU A 27 -19.26 2.55 5.04
C GLU A 27 -19.68 4.03 5.09
N GLU A 28 -18.79 4.92 5.55
CA GLU A 28 -19.13 6.33 5.82
C GLU A 28 -18.79 7.27 4.66
N HIS A 29 -17.93 6.85 3.73
CA HIS A 29 -17.47 7.68 2.60
C HIS A 29 -17.62 6.96 1.25
N PRO A 30 -18.85 6.68 0.78
CA PRO A 30 -19.11 5.89 -0.44
C PRO A 30 -18.58 6.52 -1.74
N GLY A 31 -18.20 7.80 -1.72
CA GLY A 31 -17.55 8.49 -2.85
C GLY A 31 -16.02 8.34 -2.88
N THR A 32 -15.41 7.74 -1.86
CA THR A 32 -13.97 7.57 -1.73
C THR A 32 -13.52 6.23 -2.29
N ARG A 33 -12.50 6.24 -3.15
CA ARG A 33 -11.83 5.01 -3.60
C ARG A 33 -10.83 4.56 -2.55
N VAL A 34 -11.02 3.39 -1.97
CA VAL A 34 -10.10 2.80 -0.98
C VAL A 34 -9.39 1.60 -1.59
N PHE A 35 -8.06 1.59 -1.52
CA PHE A 35 -7.22 0.47 -1.95
C PHE A 35 -6.38 0.00 -0.77
N ARG A 36 -6.36 -1.31 -0.49
CA ARG A 36 -5.44 -1.91 0.48
C ARG A 36 -4.54 -2.93 -0.19
N ILE A 37 -3.24 -2.71 -0.08
CA ILE A 37 -2.20 -3.60 -0.62
C ILE A 37 -1.33 -4.05 0.55
N SER A 38 -1.13 -5.35 0.70
CA SER A 38 -0.11 -5.89 1.61
C SER A 38 1.13 -6.27 0.83
N LEU A 39 2.30 -5.77 1.24
CA LEU A 39 3.55 -6.10 0.58
C LEU A 39 4.00 -7.55 0.82
N LEU A 40 3.40 -8.27 1.79
CA LEU A 40 3.62 -9.71 1.94
C LEU A 40 3.21 -10.48 0.69
N TRP A 41 2.21 -10.01 -0.05
CA TRP A 41 1.78 -10.63 -1.31
C TRP A 41 2.76 -10.38 -2.46
N MET A 42 3.71 -9.46 -2.29
CA MET A 42 4.65 -9.05 -3.34
C MET A 42 5.99 -9.80 -3.27
N GLU A 43 6.28 -10.48 -2.14
CA GLU A 43 7.51 -11.27 -1.93
C GLU A 43 7.55 -12.59 -2.72
N ALA A 44 6.41 -13.15 -3.15
CA ALA A 44 6.34 -14.56 -3.56
C ALA A 44 6.95 -14.90 -4.93
N ASP A 45 7.08 -13.95 -5.88
CA ASP A 45 7.19 -14.33 -7.30
C ASP A 45 8.45 -13.85 -8.07
N ASN A 46 9.27 -12.92 -7.57
CA ASN A 46 10.49 -12.51 -8.31
C ASN A 46 11.41 -11.62 -7.44
N PRO A 47 12.62 -12.02 -7.04
CA PRO A 47 13.52 -11.19 -6.21
C PRO A 47 13.92 -9.83 -6.82
N GLU A 48 13.74 -9.63 -8.13
CA GLU A 48 14.03 -8.37 -8.83
C GLU A 48 12.77 -7.51 -9.09
N TRP A 49 11.73 -7.65 -8.27
CA TRP A 49 10.51 -6.86 -8.45
C TRP A 49 10.69 -5.39 -8.03
N THR A 50 10.16 -4.46 -8.83
CA THR A 50 9.94 -3.08 -8.37
C THR A 50 8.50 -2.89 -7.91
N PHE A 51 8.29 -2.00 -6.93
CA PHE A 51 6.93 -1.63 -6.50
C PHE A 51 6.05 -1.21 -7.68
N SER A 52 6.61 -0.51 -8.66
CA SER A 52 5.84 -0.05 -9.83
C SER A 52 5.34 -1.20 -10.70
N ASP A 53 6.14 -2.25 -10.91
CA ASP A 53 5.75 -3.39 -11.76
C ASP A 53 4.67 -4.24 -11.10
N ARG A 54 4.84 -4.51 -9.80
CA ARG A 54 3.86 -5.27 -9.02
C ARG A 54 2.58 -4.48 -8.77
N PHE A 55 2.68 -3.18 -8.52
CA PHE A 55 1.52 -2.30 -8.44
C PHE A 55 0.74 -2.32 -9.74
N ARG A 56 1.43 -2.22 -10.90
CA ARG A 56 0.80 -2.32 -12.21
C ARG A 56 0.08 -3.66 -12.41
N TRP A 57 0.68 -4.77 -11.99
CA TRP A 57 0.06 -6.08 -12.05
C TRP A 57 -1.19 -6.17 -11.15
N LEU A 58 -1.10 -5.76 -9.89
CA LEU A 58 -2.22 -5.76 -8.94
C LEU A 58 -3.39 -4.89 -9.39
N MET A 59 -3.10 -3.78 -10.07
CA MET A 59 -4.08 -2.79 -10.50
C MET A 59 -4.60 -3.02 -11.92
N GLY A 60 -4.42 -4.22 -12.49
CA GLY A 60 -4.96 -4.56 -13.81
C GLY A 60 -4.33 -3.76 -14.95
N ASN A 61 -3.01 -3.62 -14.93
CA ASN A 61 -2.19 -2.87 -15.88
C ASN A 61 -2.21 -1.33 -15.72
N ILE A 62 -2.80 -0.80 -14.64
CA ILE A 62 -2.73 0.64 -14.30
C ILE A 62 -1.39 0.94 -13.62
N GLY A 63 -0.54 1.76 -14.26
CA GLY A 63 0.73 2.17 -13.68
C GLY A 63 0.59 3.19 -12.54
N TRP A 64 1.60 3.27 -11.66
CA TRP A 64 1.63 4.22 -10.54
C TRP A 64 1.35 5.68 -10.93
N ARG A 65 2.00 6.18 -11.99
CA ARG A 65 1.79 7.57 -12.46
C ARG A 65 0.35 7.83 -12.91
N GLN A 66 -0.25 6.86 -13.60
CA GLN A 66 -1.64 6.96 -14.03
C GLN A 66 -2.57 6.94 -12.81
N PHE A 67 -2.35 6.05 -11.87
CA PHE A 67 -3.09 5.98 -10.62
C PHE A 67 -3.09 7.32 -9.87
N VAL A 68 -1.90 7.91 -9.65
CA VAL A 68 -1.78 9.22 -8.99
C VAL A 68 -2.50 10.32 -9.76
N SER A 69 -2.45 10.30 -11.09
CA SER A 69 -3.18 11.25 -11.93
C SER A 69 -4.70 11.11 -11.78
N GLU A 70 -5.22 9.88 -11.70
CA GLU A 70 -6.65 9.62 -11.49
C GLU A 70 -7.11 10.04 -10.08
N SER A 71 -6.25 9.90 -9.08
CA SER A 71 -6.52 10.34 -7.70
C SER A 71 -6.71 11.85 -7.54
N SER A 72 -6.40 12.65 -8.57
CA SER A 72 -6.74 14.09 -8.57
C SER A 72 -8.22 14.36 -8.82
N ARG A 73 -8.96 13.39 -9.38
CA ARG A 73 -10.37 13.53 -9.78
C ARG A 73 -11.32 12.89 -8.78
N ILE A 74 -10.86 11.86 -8.08
CA ILE A 74 -11.64 11.10 -7.11
C ILE A 74 -10.80 10.95 -5.86
N GLU A 75 -11.37 11.29 -4.70
CA GLU A 75 -10.70 11.10 -3.42
C GLU A 75 -10.29 9.63 -3.30
N THR A 76 -8.98 9.41 -3.16
CA THR A 76 -8.38 8.07 -3.21
C THR A 76 -7.50 7.89 -1.98
N ILE A 77 -7.75 6.82 -1.23
CA ILE A 77 -6.96 6.41 -0.08
C ILE A 77 -6.27 5.10 -0.45
N LEU A 78 -4.94 5.11 -0.39
CA LEU A 78 -4.10 3.93 -0.57
C LEU A 78 -3.50 3.53 0.77
N ILE A 79 -3.86 2.35 1.24
CA ILE A 79 -3.33 1.72 2.45
C ILE A 79 -2.30 0.68 2.01
N VAL A 80 -1.05 0.86 2.45
CA VAL A 80 0.04 -0.08 2.19
C VAL A 80 0.44 -0.72 3.51
N ASP A 81 0.15 -2.00 3.67
CA ASP A 81 0.54 -2.78 4.84
C ASP A 81 1.89 -3.46 4.62
N GLU A 82 2.61 -3.72 5.72
CA GLU A 82 3.92 -4.39 5.71
C GLU A 82 4.97 -3.63 4.89
N VAL A 83 4.90 -2.28 4.89
CA VAL A 83 5.76 -1.39 4.10
C VAL A 83 7.26 -1.59 4.34
N GLN A 84 7.63 -2.15 5.50
CA GLN A 84 9.02 -2.42 5.82
C GLN A 84 9.71 -3.38 4.85
N LYS A 85 8.93 -4.15 4.08
CA LYS A 85 9.43 -5.03 3.01
C LYS A 85 9.99 -4.27 1.79
N LEU A 86 9.71 -2.97 1.64
CA LEU A 86 10.36 -2.14 0.60
C LEU A 86 11.79 -1.77 0.97
N TYR A 87 12.11 -1.74 2.26
CA TYR A 87 13.46 -1.44 2.69
C TYR A 87 14.30 -2.68 2.43
N LYS A 88 15.28 -2.58 1.54
CA LYS A 88 16.40 -3.52 1.56
C LYS A 88 17.09 -3.34 2.91
N PRO A 89 17.51 -4.42 3.60
CA PRO A 89 18.41 -4.25 4.72
C PRO A 89 19.61 -3.44 4.21
N ASP A 90 20.00 -2.40 4.93
CA ASP A 90 21.32 -1.81 4.73
C ASP A 90 22.29 -2.98 4.85
N THR A 91 22.95 -3.33 3.75
CA THR A 91 24.18 -4.09 3.82
C THR A 91 25.13 -3.26 4.67
N GLU A 92 25.25 -3.64 5.94
CA GLU A 92 26.47 -3.38 6.69
C GLU A 92 27.58 -4.05 5.88
N ASP A 93 28.24 -3.28 5.02
CA ASP A 93 29.57 -3.61 4.53
C ASP A 93 30.46 -3.76 5.79
N SER A 94 30.65 -5.00 6.23
CA SER A 94 31.59 -5.42 7.27
C SER A 94 32.64 -6.34 6.67
#